data_AF-A0A2D4J9J5-F1
#
_entry.id   AF-A0A2D4J9J5-F1
#
_cell.length_a   1.000
_cell.length_b   1.000
_cell.length_c   1.000
_cell.angle_alpha   90.00
_cell.angle_beta   90.00
_cell.angle_gamma   90.00
#
_symmetry.space_group_name_H-M   'P 1'
#
loop_
_entity.id
_entity.type
_entity.pdbx_description
1 polymer ?
#
loop_
_entity_poly.entity_id
_entity_poly.type
_entity_poly.pdbx_seq_one_letter_code
_entity_poly.pdbx_strand_id
1 'polypeptide(L)'
;DLTKAEEIKKRWQNYTEELYKNELNMNLTCRHDGVVTDLRPDILQCEVKWALGSLSNNKASGGDSIPAELFKILKDDAVKVLHSICQQIWKTQQWPQGWKRSVYIPIPKKGNTKECSNYR
;
A
#
# COMPACT_ATOMS: atom_id res chain seq x y z
N ASP A 1 19.76 24.00 11.84
CA ASP A 1 19.36 23.48 10.52
C ASP A 1 19.79 22.02 10.39
N LEU A 2 18.86 21.15 10.00
CA LEU A 2 19.13 19.74 9.70
C LEU A 2 19.87 19.68 8.37
N THR A 3 21.18 19.48 8.41
CA THR A 3 22.05 19.51 7.21
C THR A 3 22.69 18.16 6.93
N LYS A 4 22.75 17.26 7.93
CA LYS A 4 23.30 15.93 7.77
C LYS A 4 22.23 14.96 7.27
N ALA A 5 22.59 14.10 6.31
CA ALA A 5 21.69 13.13 5.69
C ALA A 5 20.98 12.23 6.73
N GLU A 6 21.69 11.78 7.77
CA GLU A 6 21.12 10.94 8.83
C GLU A 6 20.07 11.68 9.67
N GLU A 7 20.30 12.95 9.96
CA GLU A 7 19.36 13.77 10.73
C GLU A 7 18.10 14.06 9.91
N ILE A 8 18.26 14.31 8.61
CA ILE A 8 17.15 14.48 7.65
C ILE A 8 16.33 13.19 7.55
N LYS A 9 17.00 12.04 7.39
CA LYS A 9 16.34 10.73 7.31
C LYS A 9 15.55 10.43 8.59
N LYS A 10 16.15 10.67 9.76
CA LYS A 10 15.48 10.50 11.06
C LYS A 10 14.28 11.44 11.21
N ARG A 11 14.39 12.68 10.75
CA ARG A 11 13.28 13.65 10.76
C ARG A 11 12.09 13.16 9.92
N TRP A 12 12.36 12.62 8.74
CA TRP A 12 11.34 12.02 7.88
C TRP A 12 10.71 10.77 8.50
N GLN A 13 11.52 9.88 9.06
CA GLN A 13 11.03 8.70 9.76
C GLN A 13 10.04 9.08 10.88
N ASN A 14 10.45 9.99 11.77
CA ASN A 14 9.60 10.45 12.87
C ASN A 14 8.28 11.05 12.36
N TYR A 15 8.36 11.90 11.33
CA TYR A 15 7.17 12.51 10.71
C TYR A 15 6.20 11.46 10.18
N THR A 16 6.71 10.48 9.42
CA THR A 16 5.86 9.42 8.86
C THR A 16 5.26 8.54 9.93
N GLU A 17 6.03 8.19 10.98
CA GLU A 17 5.50 7.44 12.11
C GLU A 17 4.39 8.20 12.83
N GLU A 18 4.57 9.50 13.10
CA GLU A 18 3.54 10.36 13.71
C GLU A 18 2.29 10.47 12.84
N LEU A 19 2.45 10.64 11.53
CA LEU A 19 1.36 10.76 10.57
C LEU A 19 0.47 9.51 10.59
N TYR A 20 1.08 8.32 10.57
CA TYR A 20 0.35 7.06 10.50
C TYR A 20 0.00 6.45 11.87
N LYS A 21 0.60 6.90 12.98
CA LYS A 21 0.26 6.45 14.36
C LYS A 21 -1.23 6.64 14.68
N ASN A 22 -1.84 7.74 14.23
CA ASN A 22 -3.26 8.01 14.46
C ASN A 22 -4.19 7.16 13.56
N GLU A 23 -3.77 6.85 12.33
CA GLU A 23 -4.51 5.94 11.44
C GLU A 23 -4.41 4.48 11.91
N LEU A 24 -3.29 4.10 12.53
CA LEU A 24 -3.09 2.77 13.10
C LEU A 24 -3.97 2.52 14.33
N ASN A 25 -4.36 3.56 15.10
CA ASN A 25 -5.32 3.41 16.20
C ASN A 25 -6.76 3.08 15.71
N MET A 26 -7.11 3.38 14.45
CA MET A 26 -8.35 2.91 13.82
C MET A 26 -8.24 1.50 13.23
N ASN A 27 -7.03 1.02 12.94
CA ASN A 27 -6.76 -0.23 12.22
C ASN A 27 -6.08 -1.34 13.05
N LEU A 28 -5.78 -1.11 14.33
CA LEU A 28 -5.15 -2.11 15.22
C LEU A 28 -6.07 -3.29 15.59
N THR A 29 -7.34 -3.30 15.17
CA THR A 29 -8.19 -4.49 15.23
C THR A 29 -7.71 -5.63 14.31
N CYS A 30 -6.74 -5.39 13.42
CA CYS A 30 -6.18 -6.44 12.55
C CYS A 30 -5.13 -7.36 13.21
N ARG A 31 -4.83 -7.20 14.51
CA ARG A 31 -4.12 -8.25 15.26
C ARG A 31 -5.11 -9.31 15.73
N HIS A 32 -5.67 -10.08 14.79
CA HIS A 32 -6.36 -11.31 15.14
C HIS A 32 -5.32 -12.43 15.36
N ASP A 33 -4.78 -12.49 16.57
CA ASP A 33 -4.28 -13.74 17.19
C ASP A 33 -5.48 -14.60 17.68
N GLY A 34 -6.54 -14.59 16.90
CA GLY A 34 -7.76 -15.33 17.17
C GLY A 34 -8.12 -16.00 15.87
N VAL A 35 -8.19 -17.33 15.89
CA VAL A 35 -8.76 -18.13 14.81
C VAL A 35 -10.14 -17.54 14.48
N VAL A 36 -10.23 -16.82 13.35
CA VAL A 36 -11.49 -16.28 12.85
C VAL A 36 -12.28 -17.47 12.32
N THR A 37 -13.27 -17.92 13.09
CA THR A 37 -14.12 -19.07 12.74
C THR A 37 -15.19 -18.74 11.71
N ASP A 38 -15.27 -17.49 11.22
CA ASP A 38 -16.19 -17.08 10.15
C ASP A 38 -15.51 -16.07 9.23
N LEU A 39 -14.77 -16.56 8.24
CA LEU A 39 -14.34 -15.71 7.13
C LEU A 39 -15.59 -15.33 6.34
N ARG A 40 -15.82 -14.02 6.16
CA ARG A 40 -16.74 -13.45 5.16
C ARG A 40 -16.55 -14.16 3.80
N PRO A 41 -17.57 -14.15 2.91
CA PRO A 41 -17.56 -14.94 1.68
C PRO A 41 -16.28 -14.76 0.86
N ASP A 42 -15.90 -15.81 0.14
CA ASP A 42 -14.74 -15.82 -0.74
C ASP A 42 -14.78 -14.61 -1.70
N ILE A 43 -13.61 -14.05 -1.98
CA ILE A 43 -13.47 -12.94 -2.93
C ILE A 43 -13.91 -13.45 -4.29
N LEU A 44 -14.72 -12.69 -5.02
CA LEU A 44 -15.21 -13.08 -6.34
C LEU A 44 -14.28 -12.55 -7.43
N GLN A 45 -14.14 -13.31 -8.52
CA GLN A 45 -13.39 -12.82 -9.70
C GLN A 45 -13.98 -11.54 -10.29
N CYS A 46 -15.31 -11.33 -10.17
CA CYS A 46 -15.95 -10.09 -10.64
C CYS A 46 -15.52 -8.86 -9.82
N GLU A 47 -15.26 -9.02 -8.52
CA GLU A 47 -14.74 -7.94 -7.67
C GLU A 47 -13.31 -7.57 -8.11
N VAL A 48 -12.46 -8.57 -8.35
CA VAL A 48 -11.10 -8.37 -8.85
C VAL A 48 -11.12 -7.70 -10.24
N LYS A 49 -12.00 -8.18 -11.13
CA LYS A 49 -12.15 -7.62 -12.48
C LYS A 49 -12.63 -6.17 -12.43
N TRP A 50 -13.58 -5.85 -11.55
CA TRP A 50 -14.06 -4.49 -11.34
C TRP A 50 -12.96 -3.58 -10.78
N ALA A 51 -12.25 -4.03 -9.74
CA ALA A 51 -11.15 -3.29 -9.14
C ALA A 51 -10.03 -3.02 -10.15
N LEU A 52 -9.69 -4.01 -10.99
CA LEU A 52 -8.70 -3.85 -12.04
C LEU A 52 -9.13 -2.84 -13.12
N GLY A 53 -10.42 -2.85 -13.47
CA GLY A 53 -11.01 -1.89 -14.39
C GLY A 53 -11.01 -0.45 -13.86
N SER A 54 -11.14 -0.28 -12.54
CA SER A 54 -11.20 1.04 -11.89
C SER A 54 -9.83 1.67 -11.59
N LEU A 55 -8.73 0.93 -11.75
CA LEU A 55 -7.38 1.49 -11.62
C LEU A 55 -7.18 2.65 -12.60
N SER A 56 -6.44 3.68 -12.19
CA SER A 56 -6.08 4.78 -13.09
C SER A 56 -4.81 4.45 -13.90
N ASN A 57 -4.76 4.93 -15.14
CA ASN A 57 -3.58 4.81 -16.00
C ASN A 57 -2.56 5.91 -15.70
N ASN A 58 -1.33 5.70 -16.14
CA ASN A 58 -0.15 6.57 -16.04
C ASN A 58 0.20 6.94 -14.60
N LYS A 59 -0.06 6.02 -13.67
CA LYS A 59 0.39 6.14 -12.28
C LYS A 59 1.78 5.53 -12.15
N ALA A 60 2.55 6.06 -11.20
CA ALA A 60 3.85 5.50 -10.86
C ALA A 60 3.66 4.04 -10.43
N SER A 61 4.48 3.15 -10.97
CA SER A 61 4.57 1.77 -10.51
C SER A 61 5.08 1.71 -9.07
N GLY A 62 4.79 0.61 -8.39
CA GLY A 62 5.41 0.32 -7.11
C GLY A 62 6.91 0.06 -7.22
N GLY A 63 7.52 -0.37 -6.11
CA GLY A 63 8.94 -0.76 -6.08
C GLY A 63 9.26 -1.99 -6.96
N ASP A 64 8.24 -2.68 -7.46
CA ASP A 64 8.36 -3.79 -8.42
C ASP A 64 8.50 -3.34 -9.88
N SER A 65 8.33 -2.04 -10.16
CA SER A 65 8.34 -1.46 -11.50
C SER A 65 7.26 -2.03 -12.44
N ILE A 66 6.18 -2.60 -11.89
CA ILE A 66 5.07 -3.15 -12.68
C ILE A 66 3.97 -2.09 -12.83
N PRO A 67 3.67 -1.63 -14.05
CA PRO A 67 2.59 -0.66 -14.29
C PRO A 67 1.21 -1.32 -14.22
N ALA A 68 0.20 -0.58 -13.75
CA ALA A 68 -1.18 -1.08 -13.64
C ALA A 68 -1.78 -1.50 -14.99
N GLU A 69 -1.33 -0.87 -16.07
CA GLU A 69 -1.71 -1.13 -17.46
C GLU A 69 -1.38 -2.56 -17.90
N LEU A 70 -0.29 -3.13 -17.39
CA LEU A 70 0.10 -4.49 -17.72
C LEU A 70 -1.03 -5.47 -17.38
N PHE A 71 -1.61 -5.33 -16.20
CA PHE A 71 -2.72 -6.17 -15.77
C PHE A 71 -3.97 -5.95 -16.63
N LYS A 72 -4.24 -4.71 -17.07
CA LYS A 72 -5.36 -4.41 -17.98
C LYS A 72 -5.17 -5.03 -19.37
N ILE A 73 -3.93 -5.14 -19.85
CA ILE A 73 -3.60 -5.81 -21.12
C ILE A 73 -3.79 -7.32 -20.99
N LEU A 74 -3.36 -7.91 -19.87
CA LEU A 74 -3.48 -9.35 -19.59
C LEU A 74 -4.92 -9.80 -19.31
N LYS A 75 -5.83 -8.86 -18.98
CA LYS A 75 -7.28 -9.10 -18.81
C LYS A 75 -7.57 -10.28 -17.87
N ASP A 76 -8.22 -11.32 -18.37
CA ASP A 76 -8.72 -12.43 -17.56
C ASP A 76 -7.59 -13.25 -16.93
N ASP A 77 -6.39 -13.28 -17.54
CA ASP A 77 -5.25 -13.98 -16.93
C ASP A 77 -4.70 -13.22 -15.73
N ALA A 78 -4.67 -11.88 -15.78
CA ALA A 78 -4.38 -11.07 -14.60
C ALA A 78 -5.44 -11.26 -13.51
N VAL A 79 -6.73 -11.32 -13.88
CA VAL A 79 -7.81 -11.56 -12.91
C VAL A 79 -7.63 -12.89 -12.20
N LYS A 80 -7.31 -13.98 -12.91
CA LYS A 80 -7.09 -15.29 -12.29
C LYS A 80 -5.93 -15.28 -11.28
N VAL A 81 -4.79 -14.69 -11.67
CA VAL A 81 -3.59 -14.64 -10.81
C VAL A 81 -3.85 -13.77 -9.58
N LEU A 82 -4.39 -12.56 -9.77
CA LEU A 82 -4.70 -11.64 -8.68
C LEU A 82 -5.75 -12.21 -7.74
N HIS A 83 -6.81 -12.84 -8.28
CA HIS A 83 -7.83 -13.53 -7.49
C HIS A 83 -7.24 -14.61 -6.60
N SER A 84 -6.33 -15.45 -7.14
CA SER A 84 -5.65 -16.47 -6.36
C SER A 84 -4.84 -15.88 -5.19
N ILE A 85 -4.06 -14.82 -5.45
CA ILE A 85 -3.26 -14.15 -4.42
C ILE A 85 -4.16 -13.52 -3.36
N CYS A 86 -5.20 -12.77 -3.77
CA CYS A 86 -6.16 -12.17 -2.86
C CYS A 86 -6.86 -13.22 -2.00
N GLN A 87 -7.25 -14.36 -2.57
CA GLN A 87 -7.89 -15.44 -1.83
C GLN A 87 -6.93 -16.08 -0.81
N GLN A 88 -5.66 -16.23 -1.16
CA GLN A 88 -4.64 -16.72 -0.21
C GLN A 88 -4.45 -15.75 0.97
N ILE A 89 -4.35 -14.45 0.70
CA ILE A 89 -4.25 -13.42 1.74
C ILE A 89 -5.50 -13.45 2.62
N TRP A 90 -6.69 -13.59 2.01
CA TRP A 90 -7.95 -13.66 2.74
C TRP A 90 -8.05 -14.86 3.68
N LYS A 91 -7.60 -16.04 3.24
CA LYS A 91 -7.66 -17.26 4.05
C LYS A 91 -6.58 -17.30 5.13
N THR A 92 -5.37 -16.86 4.80
CA THR A 92 -4.22 -16.94 5.72
C THR A 92 -4.13 -15.74 6.65
N GLN A 93 -4.79 -14.62 6.31
CA GLN A 93 -4.63 -13.31 6.96
C GLN A 93 -3.17 -12.82 6.95
N GLN A 94 -2.35 -13.34 6.04
CA GLN A 94 -0.93 -12.99 5.93
C GLN A 94 -0.66 -12.18 4.67
N TRP A 95 -0.14 -10.96 4.88
CA TRP A 95 0.30 -10.11 3.78
C TRP A 95 1.67 -10.55 3.23
N PRO A 96 1.87 -10.53 1.90
CA PRO A 96 3.18 -10.74 1.30
C PRO A 96 4.19 -9.72 1.83
N GLN A 97 5.42 -10.16 2.12
CA GLN A 97 6.42 -9.29 2.73
C GLN A 97 6.78 -8.09 1.84
N GLY A 98 6.73 -8.25 0.52
CA GLY A 98 6.93 -7.16 -0.44
C GLY A 98 5.87 -6.06 -0.31
N TRP A 99 4.62 -6.40 0.04
CA TRP A 99 3.51 -5.45 0.16
C TRP A 99 3.51 -4.70 1.50
N LYS A 100 4.22 -5.21 2.51
CA LYS A 100 4.41 -4.53 3.80
C LYS A 100 5.49 -3.43 3.75
N ARG A 101 6.19 -3.29 2.63
CA ARG A 101 7.24 -2.29 2.44
C ARG A 101 6.72 -1.16 1.56
N SER A 102 6.90 0.07 2.02
CA SER A 102 6.63 1.27 1.23
C SER A 102 7.93 2.04 0.99
N VAL A 103 8.03 2.67 -0.18
CA VAL A 103 9.12 3.60 -0.51
C VAL A 103 8.54 5.01 -0.46
N TYR A 104 9.10 5.84 0.41
CA TYR A 104 8.69 7.23 0.56
C TYR A 104 9.67 8.16 -0.15
N ILE A 105 9.16 8.91 -1.13
CA ILE A 105 9.93 9.90 -1.87
C ILE A 105 9.30 11.26 -1.61
N PRO A 106 9.88 12.11 -0.74
CA PRO A 106 9.33 13.41 -0.43
C PRO A 106 9.45 14.32 -1.66
N ILE A 107 8.32 14.82 -2.16
CA ILE A 107 8.29 15.78 -3.26
C ILE A 107 7.88 17.16 -2.72
N PRO A 108 8.73 18.19 -2.87
CA PRO A 108 8.45 19.51 -2.32
C PRO A 108 7.20 20.14 -2.93
N LYS A 109 6.38 20.76 -2.08
CA LYS A 109 5.28 21.66 -2.46
C LYS A 109 5.70 23.11 -2.24
N LYS A 110 4.84 24.04 -2.65
CA LYS A 110 5.01 25.46 -2.32
C LYS A 110 4.92 25.65 -0.80
N GLY A 111 5.85 26.39 -0.22
CA GLY A 111 5.92 26.65 1.22
C GLY A 111 7.35 26.62 1.74
N ASN A 112 7.50 26.47 3.05
CA ASN A 112 8.80 26.34 3.71
C ASN A 112 9.36 24.94 3.48
N THR A 113 10.48 24.83 2.76
CA THR A 113 11.14 23.55 2.45
C THR A 113 11.74 22.86 3.68
N LYS A 114 11.82 23.54 4.83
CA LYS A 114 12.29 22.94 6.10
C LYS A 114 11.20 22.16 6.86
N GLU A 115 9.94 22.28 6.45
CA GLU A 115 8.80 21.62 7.10
C GLU A 115 8.33 20.40 6.31
N CYS A 116 8.31 19.22 6.94
CA CYS A 116 7.89 17.97 6.31
C CYS A 116 6.44 18.01 5.79
N SER A 117 5.56 18.79 6.42
CA SER A 117 4.17 18.99 5.99
C SER A 117 4.05 19.67 4.61
N ASN A 118 5.07 20.42 4.19
CA ASN A 118 5.14 21.08 2.88
C ASN A 118 5.66 20.16 1.76
N TYR A 119 5.60 18.84 1.96
CA TYR A 119 5.91 17.84 0.94
C TYR A 119 4.70 16.93 0.70
N ARG A 120 4.66 16.26 -0.45
CA ARG A 120 3.81 15.07 -0.68
C ARG A 120 4.68 13.84 -0.60
#